data_AF-A0A534B1C5-F1
#
_entry.id   AF-A0A534B1C5-F1
#
_cell.length_a   1.000
_cell.length_b   1.000
_cell.length_c   1.000
_cell.angle_alpha   90.00
_cell.angle_beta   90.00
_cell.angle_gamma   90.00
#
_symmetry.space_group_name_H-M   'P 1'
#
loop_
_entity.id
_entity.type
_entity.pdbx_description
1 polymer ?
#
loop_
_entity_poly.entity_id
_entity_poly.type
_entity_poly.pdbx_seq_one_letter_code
_entity_poly.pdbx_strand_id
1 'polypeptide(L)'
;MKAGGGAAQPVGSLDSALAHALDLIEGQPALALEQATEILKTVPGHPIATLLVGMAQRRLGDPAAALDTLEPLVRSQPQAGAVHFECGLALADAGSS
;
A
#
# COMPACT_ATOMS: atom_id res chain seq x y z
N MET A 1 -5.20 32.62 -31.14
CA MET A 1 -6.35 31.69 -31.11
C MET A 1 -5.96 30.43 -30.36
N LYS A 2 -6.82 29.98 -29.45
CA LYS A 2 -6.64 28.82 -28.57
C LYS A 2 -6.80 27.48 -29.31
N ALA A 3 -6.09 26.47 -28.83
CA ALA A 3 -6.54 25.09 -28.61
C ALA A 3 -5.53 24.48 -27.61
N GLY A 4 -5.85 23.96 -26.42
CA GLY A 4 -6.98 23.16 -25.95
C GLY A 4 -6.30 21.92 -25.34
N GLY A 5 -5.96 21.88 -24.05
CA GLY A 5 -6.90 21.51 -23.00
C GLY A 5 -7.09 19.99 -22.97
N GLY A 6 -6.15 19.26 -22.35
CA GLY A 6 -6.18 17.79 -22.24
C GLY A 6 -5.35 17.27 -21.06
N ALA A 7 -5.41 17.93 -19.90
CA ALA A 7 -4.83 17.41 -18.66
C ALA A 7 -5.81 16.39 -18.06
N ALA A 8 -5.78 15.17 -18.58
CA ALA A 8 -6.63 14.09 -18.08
C ALA A 8 -5.88 12.76 -18.09
N GLN A 9 -4.82 12.59 -17.28
CA GLN A 9 -4.35 11.26 -16.84
C GLN A 9 -3.84 11.17 -15.37
N PRO A 10 -4.53 11.67 -14.33
CA PRO A 10 -4.13 11.39 -12.93
C PRO A 10 -4.57 10.00 -12.43
N VAL A 11 -5.72 9.50 -12.89
CA VAL A 11 -6.32 8.25 -12.37
C VAL A 11 -5.68 7.02 -13.00
N GLY A 12 -5.49 7.01 -14.32
CA GLY A 12 -4.81 5.91 -15.00
C GLY A 12 -3.34 5.76 -14.58
N SER A 13 -2.67 6.84 -14.15
CA SER A 13 -1.31 6.77 -13.61
C SER A 13 -1.29 6.25 -12.17
N LEU A 14 -2.27 6.63 -11.33
CA LEU A 14 -2.39 6.09 -9.97
C LEU A 14 -2.70 4.59 -9.98
N ASP A 15 -3.69 4.14 -10.76
CA ASP A 15 -4.05 2.72 -10.85
C ASP A 15 -2.87 1.88 -11.35
N SER A 16 -2.13 2.39 -12.35
CA SER A 16 -0.91 1.73 -12.85
C SER A 16 0.20 1.69 -11.81
N ALA A 17 0.37 2.75 -11.02
CA ALA A 17 1.34 2.79 -9.93
C ALA A 17 0.95 1.84 -8.78
N LEU A 18 -0.33 1.71 -8.46
CA LEU A 18 -0.80 0.73 -7.46
C LEU A 18 -0.57 -0.70 -7.95
N ALA A 19 -0.94 -1.00 -9.20
CA ALA A 19 -0.73 -2.31 -9.79
C ALA A 19 0.76 -2.67 -9.83
N HIS A 20 1.61 -1.75 -10.26
CA HIS A 20 3.04 -2.01 -10.30
C HIS A 20 3.63 -2.21 -8.89
N ALA A 21 3.19 -1.45 -7.88
CA ALA A 21 3.64 -1.64 -6.50
C ALA A 21 3.22 -3.02 -5.96
N LEU A 22 2.02 -3.50 -6.32
CA LEU A 22 1.54 -4.85 -5.97
C LEU A 22 2.43 -5.95 -6.59
N ASP A 23 2.79 -5.83 -7.88
CA ASP A 23 3.65 -6.80 -8.57
C ASP A 23 5.05 -6.92 -7.92
N LEU A 24 5.51 -5.85 -7.28
CA LEU A 24 6.83 -5.79 -6.63
C LEU A 24 6.84 -6.44 -5.24
N ILE A 25 5.69 -6.66 -4.58
CA ILE A 25 5.63 -7.11 -3.17
C ILE A 25 6.43 -8.39 -2.93
N GLU A 26 6.30 -9.37 -3.81
CA GLU A 26 6.88 -10.70 -3.61
C GLU A 26 8.40 -10.72 -3.82
N GLY A 27 8.89 -10.01 -4.85
CA GLY A 27 10.28 -10.09 -5.31
C GLY A 27 11.14 -8.89 -4.93
N GLN A 28 10.55 -7.70 -4.81
CA GLN A 28 11.24 -6.43 -4.58
C GLN A 28 10.46 -5.57 -3.57
N PRO A 29 10.21 -6.06 -2.34
CA PRO A 29 9.35 -5.37 -1.38
C PRO A 29 9.87 -3.98 -0.99
N ALA A 30 11.17 -3.73 -1.04
CA ALA A 30 11.73 -2.39 -0.83
C ALA A 30 11.25 -1.37 -1.87
N LEU A 31 11.18 -1.75 -3.15
CA LEU A 31 10.66 -0.89 -4.21
C LEU A 31 9.15 -0.73 -4.11
N ALA A 32 8.42 -1.80 -3.75
CA ALA A 32 6.99 -1.72 -3.48
C ALA A 32 6.68 -0.70 -2.37
N LEU A 33 7.45 -0.74 -1.28
CA LEU A 33 7.35 0.18 -0.16
C LEU A 33 7.60 1.63 -0.61
N GLU A 34 8.69 1.87 -1.34
CA GLU A 34 9.02 3.20 -1.88
C GLU A 34 7.86 3.73 -2.73
N GLN A 35 7.40 2.94 -3.70
CA GLN A 35 6.37 3.35 -4.63
C GLN A 35 5.02 3.61 -3.95
N ALA A 36 4.60 2.72 -3.04
CA ALA A 36 3.36 2.91 -2.28
C ALA A 36 3.44 4.13 -1.35
N THR A 37 4.62 4.41 -0.79
CA THR A 37 4.85 5.60 0.04
C THR A 37 4.81 6.88 -0.79
N GLU A 38 5.36 6.90 -2.01
CA GLU A 38 5.23 8.04 -2.93
C GLU A 38 3.77 8.30 -3.30
N ILE A 39 2.98 7.25 -3.52
CA ILE A 39 1.54 7.39 -3.72
C ILE A 39 0.90 8.08 -2.51
N LEU A 40 1.22 7.66 -1.27
CA LEU A 40 0.68 8.28 -0.06
C LEU A 40 1.11 9.73 0.15
N LYS A 41 2.28 10.15 -0.36
CA LYS A 41 2.68 11.57 -0.36
C LYS A 41 1.78 12.42 -1.24
N THR A 42 1.30 11.86 -2.36
CA THR A 42 0.41 12.55 -3.30
C THR A 42 -1.08 12.42 -2.93
N VAL A 43 -1.48 11.27 -2.39
CA VAL A 43 -2.84 10.95 -1.96
C VAL A 43 -2.80 10.37 -0.54
N PRO A 44 -2.71 11.23 0.49
CA PRO A 44 -2.65 10.79 1.87
C PRO A 44 -3.88 9.96 2.27
N GLY A 45 -3.64 8.84 2.95
CA GLY A 45 -4.71 7.95 3.41
C GLY A 45 -5.35 7.07 2.34
N HIS A 46 -4.76 6.97 1.15
CA HIS A 46 -5.27 6.08 0.10
C HIS A 46 -5.24 4.61 0.56
N PRO A 47 -6.40 3.94 0.67
CA PRO A 47 -6.51 2.69 1.41
C PRO A 47 -5.70 1.54 0.81
N ILE A 48 -5.66 1.44 -0.53
CA ILE A 48 -4.87 0.41 -1.22
C ILE A 48 -3.36 0.68 -1.06
N ALA A 49 -2.94 1.95 -1.07
CA ALA A 49 -1.53 2.27 -0.92
C ALA A 49 -1.05 1.98 0.50
N THR A 50 -1.87 2.30 1.51
CA THR A 50 -1.60 1.93 2.91
C THR A 50 -1.50 0.41 3.08
N LEU A 51 -2.39 -0.36 2.45
CA LEU A 51 -2.31 -1.83 2.47
C LEU A 51 -0.99 -2.32 1.85
N LEU A 52 -0.58 -1.78 0.70
CA LEU A 52 0.67 -2.15 0.04
C LEU A 52 1.92 -1.79 0.88
N VAL A 53 1.92 -0.67 1.59
CA VAL A 53 2.98 -0.34 2.56
C VAL A 53 3.08 -1.40 3.66
N GLY A 54 1.95 -1.78 4.26
CA GLY A 54 1.92 -2.82 5.29
C GLY A 54 2.40 -4.18 4.79
N MET A 55 1.95 -4.59 3.59
CA MET A 55 2.42 -5.81 2.92
C MET A 55 3.94 -5.78 2.70
N ALA A 56 4.46 -4.67 2.18
CA ALA A 56 5.89 -4.52 1.90
C ALA A 56 6.75 -4.54 3.19
N GLN A 57 6.31 -3.85 4.25
CA GLN A 57 6.98 -3.86 5.56
C GLN A 57 7.07 -5.28 6.14
N ARG A 58 5.96 -6.03 6.11
CA ARG A 58 5.92 -7.43 6.53
C ARG A 58 6.94 -8.26 5.75
N ARG A 59 6.99 -8.08 4.42
CA ARG A 59 7.92 -8.80 3.54
C ARG A 59 9.38 -8.41 3.70
N LEU A 60 9.65 -7.23 4.25
CA LEU A 60 10.99 -6.80 4.65
C LEU A 60 11.40 -7.32 6.03
N GLY A 61 10.54 -8.09 6.70
CA GLY A 61 10.82 -8.62 8.04
C GLY A 61 10.57 -7.61 9.16
N ASP A 62 9.77 -6.56 8.90
CA ASP A 62 9.32 -5.61 9.91
C ASP A 62 7.80 -5.74 10.14
N PRO A 63 7.35 -6.84 10.79
CA PRO A 63 5.94 -7.06 11.06
C PRO A 63 5.37 -6.05 12.06
N ALA A 64 6.19 -5.42 12.91
CA ALA A 64 5.75 -4.38 13.83
C ALA A 64 5.32 -3.12 13.07
N ALA A 65 6.17 -2.63 12.15
CA ALA A 65 5.81 -1.49 11.30
C ALA A 65 4.59 -1.78 10.41
N ALA A 66 4.46 -3.02 9.93
CA ALA A 66 3.29 -3.45 9.17
C ALA A 66 2.00 -3.30 9.99
N LEU A 67 1.99 -3.75 11.25
CA LEU A 67 0.82 -3.63 12.13
C LEU A 67 0.48 -2.17 12.44
N ASP A 68 1.47 -1.34 12.73
CA ASP A 68 1.28 0.09 12.98
C ASP A 68 0.65 0.80 11.76
N THR A 69 1.05 0.40 10.56
CA THR A 69 0.51 0.94 9.31
C THR A 69 -0.93 0.47 9.04
N LEU A 70 -1.22 -0.81 9.33
CA LEU A 70 -2.51 -1.42 9.01
C LEU A 70 -3.59 -1.15 10.07
N GLU A 71 -3.24 -0.89 11.32
CA GLU A 71 -4.21 -0.68 12.40
C GLU A 71 -5.23 0.45 12.11
N PRO A 72 -4.83 1.65 11.64
CA PRO A 72 -5.78 2.69 11.27
C PRO A 72 -6.69 2.26 10.11
N LEU A 73 -6.18 1.41 9.22
CA LEU A 73 -6.93 0.91 8.07
C LEU A 73 -8.01 -0.10 8.48
N VAL A 74 -7.70 -0.99 9.44
CA VAL A 74 -8.69 -1.90 10.05
C VAL A 74 -9.82 -1.12 10.71
N ARG A 75 -9.48 -0.07 11.47
CA ARG A 75 -10.49 0.75 12.18
C ARG A 75 -11.39 1.52 11.22
N SER A 76 -10.85 2.03 10.12
CA SER A 76 -11.61 2.79 9.12
C SER A 76 -12.38 1.91 8.13
N GLN A 77 -11.91 0.69 7.87
CA GLN A 77 -12.53 -0.26 6.95
C GLN A 77 -12.69 -1.65 7.59
N PRO A 78 -13.59 -1.80 8.58
CA PRO A 78 -13.71 -3.03 9.36
C PRO A 78 -14.14 -4.26 8.54
N GLN A 79 -14.68 -4.07 7.34
CA GLN A 79 -15.10 -5.14 6.43
C GLN A 79 -14.06 -5.48 5.35
N ALA A 80 -12.91 -4.82 5.33
CA ALA A 80 -11.87 -5.07 4.34
C ALA A 80 -11.10 -6.36 4.66
N GLY A 81 -11.56 -7.48 4.10
CA GLY A 81 -10.98 -8.80 4.35
C GLY A 81 -9.47 -8.89 4.03
N ALA A 82 -9.01 -8.19 2.98
CA ALA A 82 -7.58 -8.14 2.63
C ALA A 82 -6.72 -7.50 3.73
N VAL A 83 -7.24 -6.46 4.41
CA VAL A 83 -6.51 -5.77 5.49
C VAL A 83 -6.40 -6.67 6.71
N HIS A 84 -7.49 -7.35 7.08
CA HIS A 84 -7.49 -8.33 8.17
C HIS A 84 -6.56 -9.50 7.89
N PHE A 85 -6.54 -9.99 6.64
CA PHE A 85 -5.65 -11.06 6.22
C PHE A 85 -4.19 -10.66 6.39
N GLU A 86 -3.78 -9.50 5.89
CA GLU A 86 -2.40 -9.02 6.04
C GLU A 86 -2.03 -8.72 7.50
N CYS A 87 -2.95 -8.21 8.32
CA CYS A 87 -2.72 -8.08 9.77
C CYS A 87 -2.48 -9.44 10.42
N GLY A 88 -3.26 -10.46 10.06
CA GLY A 88 -3.10 -11.82 10.57
C GLY A 88 -1.74 -12.41 10.22
N LEU A 89 -1.27 -12.19 8.99
CA LEU A 89 0.08 -12.59 8.58
C LEU A 89 1.16 -11.84 9.36
N ALA A 90 1.02 -10.52 9.51
CA ALA A 90 1.99 -9.72 10.27
C ALA A 90 2.04 -10.13 11.75
N LEU A 91 0.91 -10.44 12.38
CA LEU A 91 0.86 -10.98 13.75
C LEU A 91 1.56 -12.34 13.86
N ALA A 92 1.35 -13.23 12.89
CA ALA A 92 2.02 -14.54 12.87
C ALA A 92 3.54 -14.40 12.72
N ASP A 93 3.99 -13.49 11.85
CA ASP A 93 5.41 -13.19 11.64
C ASP A 93 6.05 -12.60 12.92
N ALA A 94 5.36 -11.67 13.60
CA ALA A 94 5.83 -11.07 14.86
C ALA A 94 5.88 -12.06 16.03
N GLY A 95 4.99 -13.05 16.06
CA GLY A 95 4.99 -14.11 17.08
C GLY A 95 6.05 -15.20 16.85
N SER A 96 6.66 -15.22 15.67
CA SER A 96 7.66 -16.23 15.26
C SER A 96 9.11 -15.76 15.44
N SER A 97 9.33 -14.53 15.92
CA SER A 97 10.64 -13.90 16.15
C SER A 97 11.10 -13.93 17.60
#